data_AF-A0A1Q7VBQ5-F1
#
_entry.id   AF-A0A1Q7VBQ5-F1
#
_cell.length_a   1.000
_cell.length_b   1.000
_cell.length_c   1.000
_cell.angle_alpha   90.00
_cell.angle_beta   90.00
_cell.angle_gamma   90.00
#
_symmetry.space_group_name_H-M   'P 1'
#
loop_
_entity.id
_entity.type
_entity.pdbx_description
1 polymer ?
#
loop_
_entity_poly.entity_id
_entity_poly.type
_entity_poly.pdbx_seq_one_letter_code
_entity_poly.pdbx_strand_id
1 'polypeptide(L)'
;MFRRRLLKRTAIFLAGSLAFPYVSQIYPPLELDLMLVFFGALFFVALAIAVILERRARNHLELEVLKRVYAGFIPLPWILAATLLANGALDAKENATYYATTVDGRYNMSGIVLGTRRLIVHSWREGRRVERLAVNFDDFGRFHAGDAVSVGVKPGALGIPWYYGVYRR
;
A
#
# COMPACT_ATOMS: atom_id res chain seq x y z
N MET A 1 14.62 -31.71 -3.12
CA MET A 1 15.09 -30.41 -2.56
C MET A 1 14.42 -29.17 -3.16
N PHE A 2 14.17 -29.10 -4.47
CA PHE A 2 13.59 -27.93 -5.15
C PHE A 2 12.27 -27.41 -4.53
N ARG A 3 11.29 -28.30 -4.32
CA ARG A 3 9.96 -27.94 -3.77
C ARG A 3 10.03 -27.26 -2.41
N ARG A 4 10.85 -27.78 -1.48
CA ARG A 4 11.03 -27.19 -0.14
C ARG A 4 11.66 -25.79 -0.21
N ARG A 5 12.59 -25.57 -1.15
CA ARG A 5 13.20 -24.24 -1.37
C ARG A 5 12.21 -23.27 -2.01
N LEU A 6 11.39 -23.72 -2.96
CA LEU A 6 10.32 -22.91 -3.56
C LEU A 6 9.31 -22.49 -2.49
N LEU A 7 8.81 -23.43 -1.68
CA LEU A 7 7.86 -23.13 -0.59
C LEU A 7 8.42 -22.09 0.40
N LYS A 8 9.67 -22.24 0.85
CA LYS A 8 10.31 -21.24 1.73
C LYS A 8 10.38 -19.86 1.08
N ARG A 9 10.76 -19.80 -0.19
CA ARG A 9 10.83 -18.54 -0.96
C ARG A 9 9.47 -17.89 -1.14
N THR A 10 8.46 -18.69 -1.46
CA THR A 10 7.07 -18.23 -1.56
C THR A 10 6.55 -17.75 -0.21
N ALA A 11 6.86 -18.43 0.88
CA ALA A 11 6.49 -17.97 2.23
C ALA A 11 7.12 -16.60 2.56
N ILE A 12 8.40 -16.38 2.24
CA ILE A 12 9.07 -15.08 2.43
C ILE A 12 8.42 -13.99 1.58
N PHE A 13 8.10 -14.31 0.32
CA PHE A 13 7.41 -13.39 -0.58
C PHE A 13 6.01 -13.03 -0.07
N LEU A 14 5.22 -14.01 0.38
CA LEU A 14 3.88 -13.81 0.95
C LEU A 14 3.95 -12.98 2.24
N ALA A 15 4.92 -13.23 3.11
CA ALA A 15 5.12 -12.45 4.33
C ALA A 15 5.40 -10.97 4.01
N GLY A 16 6.31 -10.69 3.06
CA GLY A 16 6.54 -9.33 2.60
C GLY A 16 5.30 -8.71 1.94
N SER A 17 4.49 -9.54 1.28
CA SER A 17 3.24 -9.09 0.65
C SER A 17 2.15 -8.71 1.64
N LEU A 18 2.20 -9.20 2.88
CA LEU A 18 1.35 -8.76 3.98
C LEU A 18 1.92 -7.52 4.68
N ALA A 19 3.25 -7.40 4.73
CA ALA A 19 3.93 -6.26 5.36
C ALA A 19 3.62 -4.95 4.63
N PHE A 20 3.62 -4.94 3.29
CA PHE A 20 3.38 -3.71 2.52
C PHE A 20 1.99 -3.09 2.78
N PRO A 21 0.86 -3.80 2.65
CA PRO A 21 -0.46 -3.27 3.00
C PRO A 21 -0.55 -2.80 4.44
N TYR A 22 0.09 -3.52 5.38
CA TYR A 22 0.11 -3.13 6.78
C TYR A 22 0.81 -1.79 7.01
N VAL A 23 2.03 -1.63 6.49
CA VAL A 23 2.79 -0.36 6.60
C VAL A 23 2.03 0.79 5.92
N SER A 24 1.37 0.51 4.80
CA SER A 24 0.56 1.50 4.08
C SER A 24 -0.66 2.02 4.85
N GLN A 25 -1.04 1.37 5.96
CA GLN A 25 -2.08 1.88 6.87
C GLN A 25 -1.51 2.76 7.98
N ILE A 26 -0.24 2.56 8.34
CA ILE A 26 0.46 3.37 9.34
C ILE A 26 0.92 4.69 8.72
N TYR A 27 1.51 4.63 7.52
CA TYR A 27 1.99 5.77 6.75
C TYR A 27 1.30 5.82 5.39
N PRO A 28 0.00 6.17 5.35
CA PRO A 28 -0.81 6.11 4.13
C PRO A 28 -0.38 7.15 3.09
N PRO A 29 0.23 6.74 1.96
CA PRO A 29 0.62 7.66 0.90
C PRO A 29 -0.61 8.29 0.25
N LEU A 30 -0.48 9.52 -0.25
CA LEU A 30 -1.56 10.15 -1.03
C LEU A 30 -1.90 9.34 -2.31
N GLU A 31 -0.91 8.65 -2.89
CA GLU A 31 -1.08 7.79 -4.07
C GLU A 31 -1.32 6.32 -3.73
N LEU A 32 -1.86 6.03 -2.55
CA LEU A 32 -2.03 4.66 -2.06
C LEU A 32 -2.76 3.75 -3.05
N ASP A 33 -3.80 4.23 -3.73
CA ASP A 33 -4.56 3.43 -4.70
C ASP A 33 -3.68 2.98 -5.87
N LEU A 34 -2.89 3.88 -6.45
CA LEU A 34 -1.98 3.55 -7.56
C LEU A 34 -0.88 2.59 -7.09
N MET A 35 -0.33 2.81 -5.89
CA MET A 35 0.67 1.93 -5.29
C MET A 35 0.12 0.52 -5.04
N LEU A 36 -1.13 0.40 -4.58
CA LEU A 36 -1.81 -0.89 -4.37
C LEU A 36 -2.09 -1.60 -5.69
N VAL A 37 -2.49 -0.89 -6.75
CA VAL A 37 -2.68 -1.46 -8.09
C VAL A 37 -1.35 -2.00 -8.63
N PHE A 38 -0.28 -1.20 -8.56
CA PHE A 38 1.06 -1.61 -8.97
C PHE A 38 1.54 -2.83 -8.18
N PHE A 39 1.38 -2.80 -6.86
CA PHE A 39 1.72 -3.91 -5.97
C PHE A 39 0.91 -5.17 -6.29
N GLY A 40 -0.40 -5.03 -6.53
CA GLY A 40 -1.27 -6.13 -6.92
C GLY A 40 -0.84 -6.79 -8.23
N ALA A 41 -0.51 -6.00 -9.25
CA ALA A 41 0.00 -6.52 -10.52
C ALA A 41 1.30 -7.30 -10.32
N LEU A 42 2.26 -6.75 -9.57
CA LEU A 42 3.52 -7.41 -9.22
C LEU A 42 3.25 -8.73 -8.48
N PHE A 43 2.31 -8.73 -7.53
CA PHE A 43 1.94 -9.89 -6.75
C PHE A 43 1.42 -11.03 -7.62
N PHE A 44 0.44 -10.75 -8.48
CA PHE A 44 -0.15 -11.76 -9.36
C PHE A 44 0.84 -12.28 -10.41
N VAL A 45 1.72 -11.42 -10.94
CA VAL A 45 2.79 -11.85 -11.85
C VAL A 45 3.76 -12.81 -11.15
N ALA A 46 4.21 -12.49 -9.94
CA ALA A 46 5.11 -13.35 -9.18
C ALA A 46 4.44 -14.70 -8.84
N LEU A 47 3.15 -14.68 -8.49
CA LEU A 47 2.38 -15.89 -8.21
C LEU A 47 2.21 -16.76 -9.46
N ALA A 48 1.88 -16.16 -10.61
CA ALA A 48 1.77 -16.86 -11.89
C ALA A 48 3.10 -17.54 -12.25
N ILE A 49 4.23 -16.84 -12.08
CA ILE A 49 5.56 -17.42 -12.29
C ILE A 49 5.82 -18.60 -11.35
N ALA A 50 5.44 -18.49 -10.07
CA ALA A 50 5.58 -19.59 -9.10
C ALA A 50 4.77 -20.83 -9.51
N VAL A 51 3.53 -20.64 -9.96
CA VAL A 51 2.65 -21.72 -10.46
C VAL A 51 3.24 -22.37 -11.72
N ILE A 52 3.73 -21.56 -12.66
CA ILE A 52 4.38 -22.08 -13.88
C ILE A 52 5.65 -22.85 -13.53
N LEU A 53 6.46 -22.37 -12.58
CA LEU A 53 7.63 -23.07 -12.06
C LEU A 53 7.27 -24.45 -11.50
N GLU A 54 6.22 -24.53 -10.68
CA GLU A 54 5.78 -25.80 -10.10
C GLU A 54 5.25 -26.76 -11.18
N ARG A 55 4.49 -26.25 -12.16
CA ARG A 55 3.97 -27.05 -13.28
C ARG A 55 5.10 -27.59 -14.16
N ARG A 56 6.07 -26.75 -14.54
CA ARG A 56 7.21 -27.16 -15.38
C ARG A 56 8.20 -28.06 -14.64
N ALA A 57 8.39 -27.88 -13.32
CA ALA A 57 9.24 -28.75 -12.52
C ALA A 57 8.72 -30.18 -12.43
N ARG A 58 7.40 -30.38 -12.49
CA ARG A 58 6.79 -31.71 -12.60
C ARG A 58 7.05 -32.36 -13.96
N ASN A 59 7.27 -31.57 -15.00
CA ASN A 59 7.48 -32.04 -16.37
C ASN A 59 8.98 -32.12 -16.74
N HIS A 60 9.90 -32.03 -15.77
CA HIS A 60 11.35 -32.11 -15.98
C HIS A 60 11.95 -31.13 -17.02
N LEU A 61 11.30 -29.98 -17.24
CA LEU A 61 11.78 -28.96 -18.17
C LEU A 61 12.91 -28.12 -17.54
N GLU A 62 13.72 -27.45 -18.38
CA GLU A 62 14.70 -26.46 -17.92
C GLU A 62 14.01 -25.24 -17.30
N LEU A 63 14.54 -24.79 -16.15
CA LEU A 63 13.87 -23.83 -15.28
C LEU A 63 14.78 -22.70 -14.78
N GLU A 64 16.05 -22.65 -15.19
CA GLU A 64 17.02 -21.76 -14.55
C GLU A 64 16.67 -20.28 -14.69
N VAL A 65 16.27 -19.86 -15.89
CA VAL A 65 15.84 -18.48 -16.17
C VAL A 65 14.62 -18.13 -15.30
N LEU A 66 13.60 -18.97 -15.31
CA LEU A 66 12.35 -18.71 -14.58
C LEU A 66 12.57 -18.69 -13.05
N LYS A 67 13.48 -19.53 -12.52
CA LYS A 67 13.88 -19.50 -11.11
C LYS A 67 14.59 -18.19 -10.75
N ARG A 68 15.43 -17.66 -11.64
CA ARG A 68 16.15 -16.40 -11.44
C ARG A 68 15.19 -15.21 -11.47
N VAL A 69 14.27 -15.18 -12.44
CA VAL A 69 13.22 -14.17 -12.51
C VAL A 69 12.39 -14.20 -11.23
N TYR A 70 11.88 -15.36 -10.81
CA TYR A 70 11.12 -15.48 -9.55
C TYR A 70 11.92 -15.02 -8.33
N ALA A 71 13.21 -15.36 -8.27
CA ALA A 71 14.06 -14.94 -7.16
C ALA A 71 14.18 -13.41 -7.06
N GLY A 72 14.14 -12.70 -8.19
CA GLY A 72 14.11 -11.24 -8.23
C GLY A 72 12.82 -10.62 -7.67
N PHE A 73 11.68 -11.32 -7.77
CA PHE A 73 10.41 -10.84 -7.21
C PHE A 73 10.31 -10.98 -5.68
N ILE A 74 11.01 -11.94 -5.08
CA ILE A 74 10.94 -12.23 -3.63
C ILE A 74 11.22 -11.00 -2.76
N PRO A 75 12.30 -10.22 -2.97
CA PRO A 75 12.58 -9.06 -2.13
C PRO A 75 11.68 -7.85 -2.39
N LEU A 76 10.97 -7.77 -3.53
CA LEU A 76 10.26 -6.54 -3.92
C LEU A 76 9.19 -6.09 -2.90
N PRO A 77 8.31 -6.96 -2.37
CA PRO A 77 7.37 -6.55 -1.33
C PRO A 77 8.04 -6.00 -0.07
N TRP A 78 9.18 -6.58 0.31
CA TRP A 78 9.97 -6.13 1.46
C TRP A 78 10.60 -4.77 1.22
N ILE A 79 11.16 -4.55 0.02
CA ILE A 79 11.72 -3.26 -0.36
C ILE A 79 10.63 -2.20 -0.32
N LEU A 80 9.46 -2.45 -0.94
CA LEU A 80 8.35 -1.49 -0.94
C LEU A 80 7.86 -1.17 0.48
N ALA A 81 7.71 -2.18 1.33
CA ALA A 81 7.32 -2.00 2.73
C ALA A 81 8.37 -1.18 3.50
N ALA A 82 9.65 -1.51 3.34
CA ALA A 82 10.75 -0.79 3.98
C ALA A 82 10.85 0.66 3.50
N THR A 83 10.65 0.91 2.20
CA THR A 83 10.63 2.25 1.61
C THR A 83 9.52 3.10 2.21
N LEU A 84 8.29 2.58 2.29
CA LEU A 84 7.19 3.33 2.91
C LEU A 84 7.42 3.57 4.40
N LEU A 85 7.92 2.55 5.11
CA LEU A 85 8.24 2.66 6.53
C LEU A 85 9.30 3.72 6.78
N ALA A 86 10.41 3.68 6.03
CA ALA A 86 11.48 4.65 6.12
C ALA A 86 11.00 6.05 5.74
N ASN A 87 10.18 6.17 4.69
CA ASN A 87 9.62 7.45 4.25
C ASN A 87 8.82 8.15 5.37
N GLY A 88 7.98 7.41 6.08
CA GLY A 88 7.16 7.97 7.15
C GLY A 88 7.88 8.09 8.50
N ALA A 89 8.69 7.09 8.86
CA ALA A 89 9.37 7.04 10.15
C ALA A 89 10.54 8.04 10.26
N LEU A 90 11.19 8.36 9.15
CA LEU A 90 12.27 9.35 9.10
C LEU A 90 11.76 10.76 8.81
N ASP A 91 10.45 10.94 8.63
CA ASP A 91 9.87 12.24 8.33
C ASP A 91 9.85 13.14 9.57
N ALA A 92 10.34 14.37 9.42
CA ALA A 92 10.43 15.32 10.52
C ALA A 92 9.02 15.68 11.03
N LYS A 93 8.88 15.87 12.36
CA LYS A 93 7.58 16.12 12.98
C LYS A 93 6.95 17.47 12.57
N GLU A 94 7.77 18.45 12.19
CA GLU A 94 7.39 19.86 12.07
C GLU A 94 6.93 20.29 10.67
N ASN A 95 7.02 19.41 9.66
CA ASN A 95 6.79 19.78 8.25
C ASN A 95 5.36 19.46 7.74
N ALA A 96 4.40 19.32 8.63
CA ALA A 96 3.02 19.05 8.22
C ALA A 96 2.37 20.29 7.60
N THR A 97 1.90 20.16 6.36
CA THR A 97 1.12 21.19 5.67
C THR A 97 -0.36 20.86 5.81
N TYR A 98 -1.17 21.86 6.17
CA TYR A 98 -2.60 21.70 6.40
C TYR A 98 -3.40 22.30 5.24
N TYR A 99 -4.26 21.48 4.65
CA TYR A 99 -5.12 21.89 3.54
C TYR A 99 -6.58 21.90 3.97
N ALA A 100 -7.21 23.07 3.85
CA ALA A 100 -8.65 23.19 4.09
C ALA A 100 -9.44 22.58 2.92
N THR A 101 -10.38 21.70 3.24
CA THR A 101 -11.21 21.01 2.26
C THR A 101 -12.57 20.62 2.87
N THR A 102 -13.46 20.06 2.06
CA THR A 102 -14.76 19.53 2.46
C THR A 102 -14.80 18.02 2.26
N VAL A 103 -15.53 17.33 3.12
CA VAL A 103 -15.81 15.90 2.93
C VAL A 103 -16.90 15.74 1.88
N ASP A 104 -16.58 15.15 0.74
CA ASP A 104 -17.53 14.88 -0.34
C ASP A 104 -18.28 13.56 -0.09
N GLY A 105 -17.66 12.62 0.63
CA GLY A 105 -18.25 11.33 0.92
C GLY A 105 -17.39 10.46 1.82
N ARG A 106 -17.88 9.25 2.10
CA ARG A 106 -17.15 8.25 2.87
C ARG A 106 -17.48 6.85 2.39
N TYR A 107 -16.52 5.94 2.46
CA TYR A 107 -16.74 4.54 2.17
C TYR A 107 -16.06 3.64 3.19
N ASN A 108 -16.73 2.55 3.52
CA ASN A 108 -16.20 1.49 4.37
C ASN A 108 -16.27 0.18 3.59
N MET A 109 -15.13 -0.44 3.36
CA MET A 109 -15.04 -1.75 2.73
C MET A 109 -14.58 -2.76 3.78
N SER A 110 -15.47 -3.68 4.15
CA SER A 110 -15.11 -4.82 5.00
C SER A 110 -14.14 -5.72 4.24
N GLY A 111 -12.98 -6.01 4.85
CA GLY A 111 -11.98 -6.93 4.32
C GLY A 111 -11.83 -8.14 5.23
N ILE A 112 -11.40 -9.27 4.63
CA ILE A 112 -11.19 -10.54 5.35
C ILE A 112 -10.05 -10.44 6.38
N VAL A 113 -9.02 -9.66 6.07
CA VAL A 113 -7.84 -9.47 6.94
C VAL A 113 -7.79 -8.05 7.50
N LEU A 114 -7.99 -7.04 6.65
CA LEU A 114 -8.05 -5.63 7.05
C LEU A 114 -9.15 -4.94 6.26
N GLY A 115 -10.16 -4.38 6.95
CA GLY A 115 -11.12 -3.47 6.34
C GLY A 115 -10.49 -2.12 6.04
N THR A 116 -11.04 -1.39 5.06
CA THR A 116 -10.59 -0.04 4.73
C THR A 116 -11.70 0.96 4.97
N ARG A 117 -11.40 2.01 5.74
CA ARG A 117 -12.31 3.13 6.03
C ARG A 117 -11.72 4.38 5.44
N ARG A 118 -12.50 5.05 4.62
CA ARG A 118 -11.97 6.10 3.77
C ARG A 118 -12.90 7.30 3.71
N LEU A 119 -12.30 8.47 3.83
CA LEU A 119 -12.97 9.74 3.58
C LEU A 119 -12.62 10.18 2.16
N ILE A 120 -13.64 10.56 1.42
CA ILE A 120 -13.51 11.20 0.12
C ILE A 120 -13.64 12.69 0.40
N VAL A 121 -12.57 13.44 0.17
CA VAL A 121 -12.54 14.89 0.38
C VAL A 121 -12.28 15.60 -0.94
N HIS A 122 -12.73 16.84 -1.05
CA HIS A 122 -12.41 17.65 -2.21
C HIS A 122 -10.89 17.79 -2.34
N SER A 123 -10.35 17.66 -3.56
CA SER A 123 -8.90 17.73 -3.73
C SER A 123 -8.39 19.16 -3.62
N TRP A 124 -7.27 19.32 -2.92
CA TRP A 124 -6.47 20.55 -2.91
C TRP A 124 -5.33 20.52 -3.94
N ARG A 125 -5.20 19.43 -4.71
CA ARG A 125 -4.16 19.25 -5.73
C ARG A 125 -4.74 19.48 -7.11
N GLU A 126 -4.04 20.24 -7.94
CA GLU A 126 -4.49 20.53 -9.30
C GLU A 126 -4.66 19.25 -10.14
N GLY A 127 -5.68 19.24 -10.99
CA GLY A 127 -5.99 18.12 -11.88
C GLY A 127 -6.68 16.93 -11.20
N ARG A 128 -6.96 16.99 -9.90
CA ARG A 128 -7.71 15.96 -9.17
C ARG A 128 -9.04 16.53 -8.66
N ARG A 129 -10.10 15.71 -8.70
CA ARG A 129 -11.41 16.11 -8.16
C ARG A 129 -11.54 15.79 -6.68
N VAL A 130 -11.01 14.66 -6.26
CA VAL A 130 -11.16 14.13 -4.91
C VAL A 130 -9.88 13.46 -4.42
N GLU A 131 -9.71 13.43 -3.11
CA GLU A 131 -8.68 12.69 -2.39
C GLU A 131 -9.31 11.59 -1.53
N ARG A 132 -8.66 10.44 -1.44
CA ARG A 132 -9.16 9.25 -0.72
C ARG A 132 -8.28 8.97 0.49
N LEU A 133 -8.65 9.52 1.63
CA LEU A 133 -7.88 9.44 2.86
C LEU A 133 -8.16 8.11 3.57
N ALA A 134 -7.13 7.32 3.84
CA ALA A 134 -7.24 6.13 4.68
C ALA A 134 -7.30 6.57 6.15
N VAL A 135 -8.48 6.45 6.76
CA VAL A 135 -8.72 6.92 8.13
C VAL A 135 -8.95 5.74 9.07
N ASN A 136 -8.73 5.97 10.37
CA ASN A 136 -9.02 4.99 11.40
C ASN A 136 -10.55 4.92 11.69
N PHE A 137 -10.95 4.07 12.64
CA PHE A 137 -12.35 3.91 13.01
C PHE A 137 -12.96 5.20 13.58
N ASP A 138 -12.22 5.90 14.44
CA ASP A 138 -12.71 7.06 15.17
C ASP A 138 -12.94 8.25 14.21
N ASP A 139 -11.97 8.54 13.34
CA ASP A 139 -12.08 9.57 12.31
C ASP A 139 -13.22 9.26 11.33
N PHE A 140 -13.38 7.98 10.94
CA PHE A 140 -14.48 7.58 10.07
C PHE A 140 -15.86 7.80 10.70
N GLY A 141 -16.01 7.55 12.00
CA GLY A 141 -17.24 7.81 12.73
C GLY A 141 -17.51 9.30 12.96
N ARG A 142 -16.45 10.11 13.07
CA ARG A 142 -16.54 11.53 13.40
C ARG A 142 -16.93 12.40 12.21
N PHE A 143 -16.45 12.09 11.01
CA PHE A 143 -16.62 12.94 9.83
C PHE A 143 -17.71 12.44 8.89
N HIS A 144 -18.51 13.39 8.39
CA HIS A 144 -19.65 13.16 7.51
C HIS A 144 -19.55 14.02 6.25
N ALA A 145 -20.26 13.62 5.19
CA ALA A 145 -20.32 14.40 3.95
C ALA A 145 -20.88 15.80 4.24
N GLY A 146 -20.21 16.83 3.71
CA GLY A 146 -20.49 18.24 3.97
C GLY A 146 -19.62 18.87 5.06
N ASP A 147 -18.91 18.08 5.88
CA ASP A 147 -18.06 18.62 6.94
C ASP A 147 -16.88 19.41 6.37
N ALA A 148 -16.63 20.60 6.92
CA ALA A 148 -15.41 21.36 6.68
C ALA A 148 -14.26 20.79 7.52
N VAL A 149 -13.17 20.41 6.86
CA VAL A 149 -12.04 19.74 7.49
C VAL A 149 -10.71 20.34 7.06
N SER A 150 -9.70 20.12 7.88
CA SER A 150 -8.30 20.42 7.57
C SER A 150 -7.52 19.12 7.51
N VAL A 151 -6.90 18.85 6.37
CA VAL A 151 -6.12 17.64 6.13
C VAL A 151 -4.64 17.95 6.31
N GLY A 152 -4.02 17.33 7.30
CA GLY A 152 -2.58 17.36 7.52
C GLY A 152 -1.88 16.37 6.59
N VAL A 153 -0.98 16.88 5.77
CA VAL A 153 -0.15 16.11 4.84
C VAL A 153 1.30 16.35 5.20
N LYS A 154 2.08 15.28 5.20
CA LYS A 154 3.53 15.36 5.34
C LYS A 154 4.23 14.99 4.05
N PRO A 155 5.38 15.61 3.73
CA PRO A 155 6.08 15.38 2.47
C PRO A 155 6.73 14.00 2.36
N GLY A 156 7.05 13.35 3.49
CA GLY A 156 7.80 12.10 3.53
C GLY A 156 9.29 12.32 3.34
N ALA A 157 10.12 11.57 4.07
CA ALA A 157 11.58 11.67 3.98
C ALA A 157 12.14 11.28 2.61
N LEU A 158 11.41 10.48 1.83
CA LEU A 158 11.77 10.04 0.48
C LEU A 158 10.95 10.77 -0.60
N GLY A 159 10.27 11.86 -0.25
CA GLY A 159 9.43 12.63 -1.17
C GLY A 159 8.14 11.91 -1.58
N ILE A 160 7.67 10.95 -0.78
CA ILE A 160 6.35 10.31 -0.95
C ILE A 160 5.41 10.95 0.07
N PRO A 161 4.51 11.86 -0.34
CA PRO A 161 3.63 12.52 0.59
C PRO A 161 2.63 11.53 1.20
N TRP A 162 2.37 11.68 2.48
CA TRP A 162 1.47 10.81 3.23
C TRP A 162 0.51 11.60 4.12
N TYR A 163 -0.67 11.03 4.28
CA TYR A 163 -1.74 11.57 5.11
C TYR A 163 -1.38 11.39 6.60
N TYR A 164 -1.36 12.50 7.34
CA TYR A 164 -1.02 12.50 8.77
C TYR A 164 -2.25 12.54 9.68
N GLY A 165 -3.29 13.31 9.31
CA GLY A 165 -4.48 13.47 10.14
C GLY A 165 -5.56 14.36 9.51
N VAL A 166 -6.82 14.15 9.88
CA VAL A 166 -7.95 15.03 9.54
C VAL A 166 -8.44 15.73 10.80
N TYR A 167 -8.60 17.04 10.73
CA TYR A 167 -9.08 17.88 11.83
C TYR A 167 -10.37 18.58 11.43
N ARG A 168 -11.28 18.78 12.40
CA ARG A 168 -12.48 19.58 12.15
C ARG A 168 -12.04 21.05 12.09
N ARG A 169 -12.55 21.78 11.11
CA ARG A 169 -12.36 23.21 10.99
C ARG A 169 -13.42 23.96 11.79
#